data_AF-A0A7I7T7C3-F1
#
_entry.id   AF-A0A7I7T7C3-F1
#
_cell.length_a   1.000
_cell.length_b   1.000
_cell.length_c   1.000
_cell.angle_alpha   90.00
_cell.angle_beta   90.00
_cell.angle_gamma   90.00
#
_symmetry.space_group_name_H-M   'P 1'
#
loop_
_entity.id
_entity.type
_entity.pdbx_description
1 polymer ?
#
loop_
_entity_poly.entity_id
_entity_poly.type
_entity_poly.pdbx_seq_one_letter_code
_entity_poly.pdbx_strand_id
1 'polypeptide(L)'
;MAGMAHIWPLFDLQVVTPRVTLRSVSDELGVQLATLAANGIHDPATMPFSEPWTDVPSPQLERNSLQYYWRNRAETTQNTFRRTGV
;
A
#
# COMPACT_ATOMS: atom_id res chain seq x y z
N MET A 1 -2.27 -1.05 -28.14
CA MET A 1 -2.08 -0.14 -27.00
C MET A 1 -1.36 -0.91 -25.91
N ALA A 2 -0.23 -0.40 -25.41
CA ALA A 2 0.46 -1.01 -24.28
C ALA A 2 -0.36 -0.80 -22.99
N GLY A 3 -0.69 -1.87 -22.27
CA GLY A 3 -1.35 -1.80 -20.96
C GLY A 3 -0.36 -1.42 -19.85
N MET A 4 -0.87 -1.07 -18.67
CA MET A 4 -0.06 -0.68 -17.51
C MET A 4 1.08 -1.68 -17.25
N ALA A 5 0.79 -2.98 -17.21
CA ALA A 5 1.79 -3.99 -16.91
C ALA A 5 2.84 -4.19 -18.01
N HIS A 6 2.55 -3.81 -19.26
CA HIS A 6 3.56 -3.82 -20.32
C HIS A 6 4.64 -2.75 -20.08
N ILE A 7 4.24 -1.60 -19.54
CA ILE A 7 5.15 -0.49 -19.22
C ILE A 7 5.75 -0.64 -17.82
N TRP A 8 4.97 -1.18 -16.88
CA TRP A 8 5.33 -1.36 -15.48
C TRP A 8 5.07 -2.79 -15.02
N PRO A 9 6.01 -3.73 -15.28
CA PRO A 9 5.81 -5.18 -15.10
C PRO A 9 5.40 -5.62 -13.69
N LEU A 10 5.67 -4.81 -12.67
CA LEU A 10 5.27 -5.11 -11.29
C LEU A 10 3.74 -5.21 -11.11
N PHE A 11 2.94 -4.66 -12.01
CA PHE A 11 1.49 -4.85 -11.97
C PHE A 11 1.03 -6.26 -12.36
N ASP A 12 1.86 -7.03 -13.06
CA ASP A 12 1.60 -8.45 -13.35
C ASP A 12 2.24 -9.40 -12.31
N LEU A 13 3.09 -8.88 -11.42
CA LEU A 13 3.70 -9.68 -10.37
C LEU A 13 2.68 -10.07 -9.30
N GLN A 14 2.57 -11.37 -9.05
CA GLN A 14 1.74 -11.93 -7.98
C GLN A 14 2.49 -13.02 -7.23
N VAL A 15 2.27 -13.08 -5.92
CA VAL A 15 2.66 -14.22 -5.08
C VAL A 15 1.39 -14.88 -4.58
N VAL A 16 1.16 -16.11 -5.02
CA VAL A 16 -0.10 -16.82 -4.77
C VAL A 16 0.13 -17.96 -3.78
N THR A 17 -0.75 -18.05 -2.79
CA THR A 17 -0.87 -19.18 -1.87
C THR A 17 -2.33 -19.65 -1.87
N PRO A 18 -2.67 -20.80 -1.26
CA PRO A 18 -4.06 -21.27 -1.23
C PRO A 18 -5.06 -20.33 -0.55
N ARG A 19 -4.59 -19.39 0.30
CA ARG A 19 -5.46 -18.50 1.09
C ARG A 19 -5.36 -17.03 0.68
N VAL A 20 -4.24 -16.62 0.10
CA VAL A 20 -3.99 -15.21 -0.19
C VAL A 20 -3.15 -15.05 -1.45
N THR A 21 -3.47 -14.01 -2.21
CA THR A 21 -2.68 -13.49 -3.32
C THR A 21 -2.14 -12.12 -2.93
N LEU A 22 -0.82 -11.96 -2.95
CA LEU A 22 -0.15 -10.68 -2.83
C LEU A 22 0.13 -10.12 -4.22
N ARG A 23 -0.14 -8.84 -4.42
CA ARG A 23 0.04 -8.14 -5.69
C ARG A 23 0.37 -6.66 -5.46
N SER A 24 0.88 -6.00 -6.48
CA SER A 24 1.11 -4.55 -6.43
C SER A 24 -0.19 -3.78 -6.16
N VAL A 25 -0.10 -2.72 -5.36
CA VAL A 25 -1.24 -1.87 -5.01
C VAL A 25 -1.62 -1.01 -6.21
N SER A 26 -2.77 -1.29 -6.83
CA SER A 26 -3.42 -0.38 -7.80
C SER A 26 -4.07 0.80 -7.08
N ASP A 27 -4.51 1.81 -7.83
CA ASP A 27 -5.17 2.97 -7.22
C ASP A 27 -6.52 2.58 -6.58
N GLU A 28 -7.28 1.68 -7.22
CA GLU A 28 -8.53 1.15 -6.69
C GLU A 28 -8.30 0.33 -5.42
N LEU A 29 -7.27 -0.53 -5.41
CA LEU A 29 -6.90 -1.28 -4.20
C LEU A 29 -6.38 -0.35 -3.11
N GLY A 30 -5.63 0.70 -3.48
CA GLY A 30 -5.14 1.72 -2.56
C GLY A 30 -6.29 2.42 -1.81
N VAL A 31 -7.37 2.78 -2.52
CA VAL A 31 -8.58 3.34 -1.90
C VAL A 31 -9.19 2.35 -0.91
N GLN A 32 -9.35 1.08 -1.31
CA GLN A 32 -9.91 0.05 -0.41
C GLN A 32 -9.07 -0.14 0.86
N LEU A 33 -7.74 -0.20 0.71
CA LEU A 33 -6.82 -0.35 1.84
C LEU A 33 -6.83 0.87 2.76
N ALA A 34 -6.82 2.08 2.20
CA ALA A 34 -6.86 3.33 2.95
C ALA A 34 -8.16 3.47 3.76
N THR A 35 -9.30 3.20 3.14
CA THR A 35 -10.60 3.23 3.84
C THR A 35 -10.69 2.14 4.90
N LEU A 36 -10.15 0.94 4.64
CA LEU A 36 -10.10 -0.11 5.65
C LEU A 36 -9.23 0.30 6.84
N ALA A 37 -8.07 0.91 6.57
CA ALA A 37 -7.16 1.40 7.61
C ALA A 37 -7.82 2.47 8.50
N ALA A 38 -8.61 3.37 7.92
CA ALA A 38 -9.36 4.40 8.65
C ALA A 38 -10.41 3.82 9.61
N ASN A 39 -10.87 2.58 9.40
CA ASN A 39 -11.77 1.87 10.32
C ASN A 39 -11.05 1.26 11.53
N GLY A 40 -9.73 1.41 11.63
CA GLY A 40 -8.91 0.92 12.72
C GLY A 40 -8.09 -0.33 12.35
N ILE A 41 -6.82 -0.33 12.75
CA ILE A 41 -5.86 -1.42 12.51
C ILE A 41 -5.35 -2.05 13.81
N HIS A 42 -5.34 -1.30 14.90
CA HIS A 42 -4.90 -1.72 16.22
C HIS A 42 -5.69 -0.97 17.30
N ASP A 43 -5.54 -1.38 18.56
CA ASP A 43 -6.08 -0.65 19.70
C ASP A 43 -5.49 0.78 19.71
N PRO A 44 -6.32 1.85 19.72
CA PRO A 44 -5.85 3.24 19.75
C PRO A 44 -4.95 3.59 20.94
N ALA A 45 -5.02 2.83 22.04
CA ALA A 45 -4.16 3.02 23.20
C ALA A 45 -2.72 2.49 22.99
N THR A 46 -2.45 1.84 21.85
CA THR A 46 -1.15 1.26 21.51
C THR A 46 -0.67 1.77 20.16
N MET A 47 0.65 1.85 19.96
CA MET A 47 1.25 2.16 18.66
C MET A 47 2.26 1.07 18.29
N PRO A 48 1.87 0.07 17.48
CA PRO A 48 2.73 -1.05 17.13
C PRO A 48 3.69 -0.74 15.96
N PHE A 49 3.62 0.45 15.36
CA PHE A 49 4.44 0.85 14.22
C PHE A 49 5.59 1.76 14.67
N SER A 50 6.75 1.64 14.00
CA SER A 50 7.89 2.54 14.23
C SER A 50 7.60 3.98 13.80
N GLU A 51 6.78 4.14 12.77
CA GLU A 51 6.24 5.42 12.32
C GLU A 51 4.74 5.48 12.66
N PRO A 52 4.27 6.50 13.39
CA PRO A 52 2.89 6.56 13.90
C PRO A 52 1.88 6.99 12.81
N TRP A 53 1.90 6.33 11.65
CA TRP A 53 1.13 6.74 10.47
C TRP A 53 -0.39 6.62 10.63
N THR A 54 -0.87 5.82 11.59
CA THR A 54 -2.29 5.63 11.92
C THR A 54 -2.85 6.69 12.88
N ASP A 55 -2.00 7.52 13.49
CA ASP A 55 -2.42 8.51 14.51
C ASP A 55 -2.80 9.87 13.89
N VAL A 56 -3.67 9.84 12.90
CA VAL A 56 -4.26 11.03 12.27
C VAL A 56 -5.73 10.77 11.93
N PRO A 57 -6.61 11.78 12.01
CA PRO A 57 -8.03 11.59 11.71
C PRO A 57 -8.27 11.37 10.21
N SER A 58 -9.39 10.73 9.88
CA SER A 58 -9.91 10.73 8.51
C SER A 58 -10.27 12.16 8.07
N PRO A 59 -10.04 12.55 6.80
CA PRO A 59 -9.49 11.76 5.69
C PRO A 59 -7.96 11.85 5.55
N GLN A 60 -7.25 12.36 6.57
CA GLN A 60 -5.80 12.56 6.46
C GLN A 60 -5.04 11.24 6.41
N LEU A 61 -5.48 10.22 7.16
CA LEU A 61 -4.92 8.88 7.13
C LEU A 61 -4.97 8.30 5.70
N GLU A 62 -6.10 8.43 5.05
CA GLU A 62 -6.34 7.90 3.71
C GLU A 62 -5.48 8.62 2.68
N ARG A 63 -5.40 9.96 2.77
CA ARG A 63 -4.51 10.76 1.90
C ARG A 63 -3.05 10.36 2.08
N ASN A 64 -2.59 10.23 3.32
CA ASN A 64 -1.22 9.82 3.63
C ASN A 64 -0.92 8.42 3.08
N SER A 65 -1.88 7.50 3.22
CA SER A 65 -1.76 6.13 2.72
C SER A 65 -1.60 6.10 1.20
N LEU A 66 -2.45 6.82 0.46
CA LEU A 66 -2.36 6.90 -1.00
C LEU A 66 -1.03 7.52 -1.46
N GLN A 67 -0.62 8.64 -0.84
CA GLN A 67 0.66 9.28 -1.14
C GLN A 67 1.85 8.35 -0.88
N TYR A 68 1.81 7.58 0.21
CA TYR A 68 2.82 6.58 0.52
C TYR A 68 2.89 5.48 -0.56
N TYR A 69 1.74 4.93 -0.99
CA TYR A 69 1.71 3.91 -2.05
C TYR A 69 2.23 4.44 -3.39
N TRP A 70 1.85 5.66 -3.77
CA TRP A 70 2.33 6.28 -5.01
C TRP A 70 3.82 6.58 -4.98
N ARG A 71 4.34 7.09 -3.86
CA ARG A 71 5.77 7.30 -3.69
C ARG A 71 6.54 6.00 -3.81
N ASN A 72 6.10 4.93 -3.14
CA ASN A 72 6.72 3.62 -3.26
C ASN A 72 6.70 3.11 -4.70
N ARG A 73 5.56 3.27 -5.41
CA ARG A 73 5.45 2.90 -6.83
C ARG A 73 6.45 3.67 -7.70
N ALA A 74 6.58 4.98 -7.49
CA ALA A 74 7.47 5.85 -8.26
C ALA A 74 8.96 5.62 -7.95
N GLU A 75 9.30 5.33 -6.70
CA GLU A 75 10.68 5.13 -6.25
C GLU A 75 11.20 3.70 -6.46
N THR A 76 10.33 2.75 -6.86
CA THR A 76 10.74 1.35 -7.02
C THR A 76 11.71 1.20 -8.20
N THR A 77 12.90 0.72 -7.88
CA THR A 77 13.96 0.29 -8.81
C THR A 77 14.43 -1.11 -8.39
N GLN A 78 15.37 -1.67 -9.13
CA GLN A 78 16.02 -2.94 -8.77
C GLN A 78 16.60 -2.92 -7.34
N ASN A 79 17.10 -1.78 -6.87
CA ASN A 79 17.81 -1.67 -5.58
C ASN A 79 16.95 -1.06 -4.47
N THR A 80 15.76 -0.54 -4.82
CA THR A 80 14.88 0.18 -3.88
C THR A 80 13.53 -0.50 -3.74
N PHE A 81 13.41 -1.76 -4.18
CA PHE A 81 12.20 -2.55 -3.95
C PHE A 81 11.93 -2.66 -2.44
N ARG A 82 10.90 -1.95 -1.99
CA ARG A 82 10.40 -2.03 -0.61
C ARG A 82 9.37 -3.17 -0.55
N ARG A 83 9.61 -4.15 0.32
CA ARG A 83 8.50 -5.02 0.77
C ARG A 83 7.56 -4.10 1.54
N THR A 84 6.37 -3.83 1.03
CA THR A 84 5.41 -2.98 1.72
C THR A 84 5.06 -3.59 3.07
N GLY A 85 5.51 -2.94 4.14
CA GLY A 85 5.30 -3.34 5.53
C GLY A 85 6.55 -3.01 6.34
N VAL A 86 6.44 -1.91 7.10
CA VAL A 86 7.46 -1.16 7.87
C VAL A 86 8.55 -0.47 7.06
#